data_AF-A0ABD0ZNK6-F1
#
_entry.id   AF-A0ABD0ZNK6-F1
#
_cell.length_a   1.000
_cell.length_b   1.000
_cell.length_c   1.000
_cell.angle_alpha   90.00
_cell.angle_beta   90.00
_cell.angle_gamma   90.00
#
_symmetry.space_group_name_H-M   'P 1'
#
loop_
_entity.id
_entity.type
_entity.pdbx_description
1 polymer ?
#
loop_
_entity_poly.entity_id
_entity_poly.type
_entity_poly.pdbx_seq_one_letter_code
_entity_poly.pdbx_strand_id
1 'polypeptide(L)'
;MVSREVWAGTTYSVAACMIQEGLADKGFRTASGIYEAAWSDRGIGCSFQTPEAWTTNDEYRSLCYMRPLAIWGIQWAHTMPQPNGEHEQLLKPQEEEETSVLFQQHAGFIKVAHYLKNTKGKDHRNRLQTTYETILRLFRL
;
A
#
# COMPACT_ATOMS: atom_id res chain seq x y z
N MET A 1 11.20 -25.33 -5.56
CA MET A 1 9.73 -25.19 -5.60
C MET A 1 9.37 -23.81 -5.07
N VAL A 2 8.72 -22.96 -5.87
CA VAL A 2 8.48 -21.54 -5.57
C VAL A 2 7.63 -21.33 -4.32
N SER A 3 6.74 -22.26 -4.00
CA SER A 3 5.85 -22.16 -2.83
C SER A 3 6.54 -22.20 -1.47
N ARG A 4 7.85 -22.47 -1.43
CA ARG A 4 8.66 -22.44 -0.19
C ARG A 4 9.34 -21.09 0.02
N GLU A 5 9.15 -20.15 -0.90
CA GLU A 5 9.75 -18.83 -0.85
C GLU A 5 8.81 -17.82 -0.17
N VAL A 6 9.40 -16.90 0.57
CA VAL A 6 8.75 -15.66 1.02
C VAL A 6 9.09 -14.58 0.01
N TRP A 7 8.06 -13.92 -0.55
CA TRP A 7 8.25 -12.84 -1.53
C TRP A 7 8.02 -11.49 -0.83
N ALA A 8 9.05 -10.65 -0.78
CA ALA A 8 8.99 -9.38 -0.05
C ALA A 8 7.85 -8.49 -0.54
N GLY A 9 7.78 -8.27 -1.85
CA GLY A 9 6.75 -7.40 -2.43
C GLY A 9 5.33 -7.92 -2.23
N THR A 10 5.10 -9.22 -2.42
CA THR A 10 3.79 -9.85 -2.16
C THR A 10 3.39 -9.70 -0.69
N THR A 11 4.34 -9.89 0.23
CA THR A 11 4.07 -9.76 1.67
C THR A 11 3.68 -8.34 2.05
N TYR A 12 4.34 -7.32 1.49
CA TYR A 12 3.94 -5.93 1.68
C TYR A 12 2.57 -5.61 1.09
N SER A 13 2.24 -6.16 -0.09
CA SER A 13 0.90 -5.99 -0.67
C SER A 13 -0.19 -6.63 0.20
N VAL A 14 0.06 -7.83 0.75
CA VAL A 14 -0.85 -8.49 1.69
C VAL A 14 -0.98 -7.67 2.98
N ALA A 15 0.12 -7.14 3.51
CA ALA A 15 0.08 -6.27 4.68
C ALA A 15 -0.73 -4.99 4.44
N ALA A 16 -0.60 -4.36 3.28
CA ALA A 16 -1.42 -3.22 2.88
C ALA A 16 -2.91 -3.58 2.82
N CYS A 17 -3.25 -4.74 2.24
CA CYS A 17 -4.62 -5.25 2.19
C CYS A 17 -5.19 -5.50 3.60
N MET A 18 -4.41 -6.12 4.50
CA MET A 18 -4.82 -6.29 5.90
C MET A 18 -5.15 -4.95 6.56
N ILE A 19 -4.35 -3.91 6.32
CA ILE A 19 -4.61 -2.57 6.87
C ILE A 19 -5.89 -1.97 6.28
N GLN A 20 -6.13 -2.13 4.98
CA GLN A 20 -7.37 -1.66 4.32
C GLN A 20 -8.62 -2.34 4.88
N GLU A 21 -8.52 -3.62 5.23
CA GLU A 21 -9.59 -4.41 5.86
C GLU A 21 -9.69 -4.19 7.38
N GLY A 22 -9.01 -3.18 7.94
CA GLY A 22 -9.06 -2.84 9.36
C GLY A 22 -8.22 -3.74 10.28
N LEU A 23 -7.43 -4.66 9.73
CA LEU A 23 -6.52 -5.55 10.47
C LEU A 23 -5.12 -4.92 10.60
N ALA A 24 -5.04 -3.68 11.07
CA ALA A 24 -3.81 -2.90 11.07
C ALA A 24 -2.65 -3.59 11.81
N ASP A 25 -2.89 -4.11 13.02
CA ASP A 25 -1.86 -4.80 13.81
C ASP A 25 -1.30 -6.04 13.10
N LYS A 26 -2.17 -6.82 12.44
CA LYS A 26 -1.74 -7.99 11.65
C LYS A 26 -0.96 -7.57 10.41
N GLY A 27 -1.38 -6.49 9.75
CA GLY A 27 -0.68 -5.93 8.60
C GLY A 27 0.74 -5.50 8.96
N PHE A 28 0.90 -4.69 10.02
CA PHE A 28 2.21 -4.26 10.48
C PHE A 28 3.09 -5.43 10.96
N ARG A 29 2.52 -6.40 11.69
CA ARG A 29 3.26 -7.61 12.10
C ARG A 29 3.69 -8.49 10.93
N THR A 30 2.92 -8.50 9.85
CA THR A 30 3.27 -9.22 8.61
C THR A 30 4.42 -8.50 7.89
N ALA A 31 4.34 -7.18 7.77
CA ALA A 31 5.40 -6.37 7.17
C ALA A 31 6.70 -6.38 8.00
N SER A 32 6.62 -6.44 9.33
CA SER A 32 7.80 -6.47 10.20
C SER A 32 8.65 -7.71 9.98
N GLY A 33 8.06 -8.85 9.58
CA GLY A 33 8.83 -10.04 9.23
C GLY A 33 9.79 -9.82 8.07
N ILE A 34 9.42 -8.97 7.10
CA ILE A 34 10.28 -8.60 5.98
C ILE A 34 11.41 -7.67 6.45
N TYR A 35 11.09 -6.72 7.33
CA TYR A 35 12.11 -5.87 7.95
C TYR A 35 13.12 -6.71 8.75
N GLU A 36 12.64 -7.63 9.58
CA GLU A 36 13.52 -8.51 10.36
C GLU A 36 14.41 -9.38 9.47
N ALA A 37 13.86 -9.92 8.38
CA ALA A 37 14.65 -10.71 7.44
C ALA A 37 15.70 -9.86 6.70
N ALA A 38 15.32 -8.70 6.14
CA ALA A 38 16.19 -7.96 5.23
C ALA A 38 17.13 -6.95 5.91
N TRP A 39 16.73 -6.38 7.07
CA TRP A 39 17.39 -5.22 7.69
C TRP A 39 17.93 -5.47 9.10
N SER A 40 17.47 -6.51 9.81
CA SER A 40 17.92 -6.81 11.17
C SER A 40 19.34 -7.38 11.16
N ASP A 41 20.06 -7.18 12.27
CA ASP A 41 21.40 -7.75 12.49
C ASP A 41 21.40 -9.30 12.43
N ARG A 42 20.23 -9.91 12.67
CA ARG A 42 20.02 -11.36 12.64
C ARG A 42 19.44 -11.87 11.31
N GLY A 43 19.20 -10.97 10.36
CA GLY A 43 18.60 -11.27 9.07
C GLY A 43 19.61 -11.76 8.02
N ILE A 44 19.16 -11.87 6.78
CA ILE A 44 19.96 -12.28 5.62
C ILE A 44 20.91 -11.17 5.10
N GLY A 45 20.98 -10.03 5.78
CA GLY A 45 21.93 -8.95 5.45
C GLY A 45 21.69 -8.29 4.09
N CYS A 46 20.43 -8.14 3.67
CA CYS A 46 20.06 -7.61 2.35
C CYS A 46 19.71 -6.10 2.36
N SER A 47 20.24 -5.35 3.32
CA SER A 47 20.04 -3.90 3.42
C SER A 47 20.40 -3.20 2.13
N PHE A 48 19.52 -2.30 1.66
CA PHE A 48 19.64 -1.58 0.38
C PHE A 48 19.65 -2.46 -0.89
N GLN A 49 19.49 -3.78 -0.76
CA GLN A 49 19.54 -4.74 -1.86
C GLN A 49 18.42 -5.77 -1.79
N THR A 50 17.26 -5.39 -1.22
CA THR A 50 16.15 -6.29 -0.94
C THR A 50 15.83 -7.21 -2.14
N PRO A 51 15.88 -8.54 -1.97
CA PRO A 51 15.60 -9.49 -3.03
C PRO A 51 14.10 -9.58 -3.34
N GLU A 52 13.77 -10.22 -4.46
CA GLU A 52 12.39 -10.63 -4.76
C GLU A 52 11.88 -11.60 -3.70
N ALA A 53 12.71 -12.59 -3.36
CA ALA A 53 12.32 -13.70 -2.52
C ALA A 53 13.49 -14.35 -1.76
N TRP A 54 13.18 -15.04 -0.67
CA TRP A 54 14.11 -15.93 0.05
C TRP A 54 13.43 -17.17 0.61
N THR A 55 14.22 -18.18 0.95
CA THR A 55 13.76 -19.42 1.59
C THR A 55 14.07 -19.41 3.10
N THR A 56 13.64 -20.45 3.81
CA THR A 56 13.97 -20.66 5.24
C THR A 56 15.45 -21.00 5.49
N ASN A 57 16.23 -21.23 4.42
CA ASN A 57 17.64 -21.58 4.50
C ASN A 57 18.53 -20.38 4.13
N ASP A 58 17.99 -19.16 4.19
CA ASP A 58 18.66 -17.89 3.84
C ASP A 58 19.16 -17.79 2.39
N GLU A 59 18.66 -18.66 1.51
CA GLU A 59 18.89 -18.56 0.07
C GLU A 59 17.96 -17.50 -0.53
N TYR A 60 18.53 -16.47 -1.13
CA TYR A 60 17.77 -15.39 -1.76
C TYR A 60 17.79 -15.47 -3.29
N ARG A 61 16.78 -14.87 -3.91
CA ARG A 61 16.61 -14.80 -5.37
C ARG A 61 16.38 -13.37 -5.83
N SER A 62 17.14 -12.96 -6.85
CA SER A 62 17.02 -11.66 -7.51
C SER A 62 17.16 -10.47 -6.55
N LEU A 63 18.38 -10.17 -6.11
CA LEU A 63 18.69 -8.98 -5.30
C LEU A 63 18.29 -7.68 -6.01
N CYS A 64 18.13 -6.61 -5.23
CA CYS A 64 17.79 -5.27 -5.72
C CYS A 64 16.51 -5.25 -6.59
N TYR A 65 15.48 -5.98 -6.18
CA TYR A 65 14.28 -6.14 -7.00
C TYR A 65 13.30 -4.99 -6.81
N MET A 66 12.42 -4.78 -7.80
CA MET A 66 11.46 -3.69 -7.79
C MET A 66 10.24 -3.96 -6.87
N ARG A 67 9.78 -5.21 -6.79
CA ARG A 67 8.54 -5.57 -6.08
C ARG A 67 8.49 -5.16 -4.60
N PRO A 68 9.59 -5.21 -3.81
CA PRO A 68 9.61 -4.71 -2.43
C PRO A 68 9.19 -3.25 -2.26
N LEU A 69 9.20 -2.42 -3.32
CA LEU A 69 8.65 -1.06 -3.28
C LEU A 69 7.15 -1.00 -2.99
N ALA A 70 6.45 -2.15 -3.04
CA ALA A 70 5.06 -2.30 -2.60
C ALA A 70 4.83 -1.89 -1.13
N ILE A 71 5.88 -1.74 -0.31
CA ILE A 71 5.77 -1.19 1.05
C ILE A 71 5.05 0.17 1.09
N TRP A 72 5.14 1.00 0.04
CA TRP A 72 4.41 2.27 -0.04
C TRP A 72 2.88 2.10 -0.08
N GLY A 73 2.39 0.91 -0.47
CA GLY A 73 0.97 0.57 -0.36
C GLY A 73 0.47 0.56 1.08
N ILE A 74 1.34 0.23 2.05
CA ILE A 74 1.03 0.31 3.49
C ILE A 74 0.83 1.76 3.91
N GLN A 75 1.71 2.67 3.48
CA GLN A 75 1.58 4.10 3.77
C GLN A 75 0.24 4.64 3.23
N TRP A 76 -0.11 4.27 2.01
CA TRP A 76 -1.40 4.64 1.42
C TRP A 76 -2.58 4.09 2.22
N ALA A 77 -2.57 2.80 2.54
CA ALA A 77 -3.60 2.15 3.33
C ALA A 77 -3.76 2.77 4.73
N HIS A 78 -2.65 3.18 5.35
CA HIS A 78 -2.64 3.77 6.69
C HIS A 78 -3.10 5.23 6.72
N THR A 79 -2.76 6.01 5.69
CA THR A 79 -3.11 7.44 5.60
C THR A 79 -4.47 7.70 4.96
N MET A 80 -5.09 6.68 4.37
CA MET A 80 -6.40 6.81 3.75
C MET A 80 -7.43 7.27 4.80
N PRO A 81 -8.19 8.34 4.53
CA PRO A 81 -9.24 8.77 5.43
C PRO A 81 -10.26 7.63 5.56
N GLN A 82 -10.45 7.15 6.79
CA GLN A 82 -11.49 6.18 7.10
C GLN A 82 -12.84 6.79 6.70
N PRO A 83 -13.79 5.99 6.19
CA PRO A 83 -15.12 6.48 5.93
C PRO A 83 -15.69 7.02 7.23
N ASN A 84 -16.11 8.27 7.24
CA ASN A 84 -17.17 8.67 8.15
C ASN A 84 -18.32 7.68 7.92
N GLY A 85 -18.90 7.10 8.97
CA GLY A 85 -19.90 6.02 8.87
C GLY A 85 -21.10 6.31 7.95
N GLU A 86 -21.30 7.58 7.60
CA GLU A 86 -22.25 8.08 6.59
C GLU A 86 -21.95 7.59 5.16
N HIS A 87 -20.68 7.50 4.75
CA HIS A 87 -20.30 7.00 3.42
C HIS A 87 -20.46 5.49 3.28
N GLU A 88 -20.39 4.75 4.39
CA GLU A 88 -20.60 3.31 4.42
C GLU A 88 -22.09 2.95 4.24
N GLN A 89 -23.00 3.89 4.54
CA GLN A 89 -24.43 3.77 4.23
C GLN A 89 -24.73 4.05 2.74
N LEU A 90 -24.00 4.98 2.10
CA LEU A 90 -24.15 5.29 0.67
C LEU A 90 -23.65 4.17 -0.26
N LEU A 91 -22.73 3.34 0.21
CA LEU A 91 -22.19 2.20 -0.54
C LEU A 91 -23.02 0.91 -0.35
N LYS A 92 -24.10 0.95 0.45
CA LYS A 92 -25.05 -0.18 0.50
C LYS A 92 -25.83 -0.23 -0.81
N PRO A 93 -25.86 -1.38 -1.51
CA PRO A 93 -26.56 -1.49 -2.77
C PRO A 93 -28.06 -1.23 -2.56
N GLN A 94 -28.65 -0.36 -3.38
CA GLN A 94 -30.08 -0.48 -3.67
C GLN A 94 -30.25 -1.77 -4.47
N GLU A 95 -31.21 -2.58 -4.04
CA GLU A 95 -31.50 -3.92 -4.55
C GLU A 95 -31.71 -3.87 -6.07
N GLU A 96 -30.81 -4.45 -6.87
CA GLU A 96 -31.09 -5.20 -8.11
C GLU A 96 -29.79 -5.70 -8.81
N GLU A 97 -29.85 -6.94 -9.30
CA GLU A 97 -28.99 -7.62 -10.29
C GLU A 97 -27.69 -8.35 -9.85
N GLU A 98 -27.86 -9.67 -9.57
CA GLU A 98 -27.08 -10.90 -9.87
C GLU A 98 -25.53 -10.91 -9.97
N THR A 99 -24.80 -9.85 -9.65
CA THR A 99 -23.33 -9.82 -9.58
C THR A 99 -22.77 -10.00 -8.15
N SER A 100 -23.61 -10.44 -7.22
CA SER A 100 -23.40 -10.31 -5.76
C SER A 100 -22.12 -10.94 -5.22
N VAL A 101 -21.63 -12.03 -5.80
CA VAL A 101 -20.39 -12.70 -5.34
C VAL A 101 -19.15 -11.89 -5.75
N LEU A 102 -19.13 -11.42 -6.99
CA LEU A 102 -18.03 -10.59 -7.51
C LEU A 102 -18.02 -9.22 -6.82
N PHE A 103 -19.21 -8.68 -6.54
CA PHE A 103 -19.37 -7.41 -5.81
C PHE A 103 -18.95 -7.53 -4.33
N GLN A 104 -19.24 -8.65 -3.66
CA GLN A 104 -18.72 -8.92 -2.32
C GLN A 104 -17.19 -9.03 -2.32
N GLN A 105 -16.61 -9.71 -3.32
CA GLN A 105 -15.15 -9.82 -3.45
C GLN A 105 -14.48 -8.48 -3.79
N HIS A 106 -15.20 -7.56 -4.43
CA HIS A 106 -14.66 -6.28 -4.87
C HIS A 106 -15.13 -5.07 -4.05
N ALA A 107 -15.90 -5.26 -2.98
CA ALA A 107 -16.40 -4.15 -2.15
C ALA A 107 -15.26 -3.26 -1.62
N GLY A 108 -14.14 -3.86 -1.18
CA GLY A 108 -12.94 -3.13 -0.78
C GLY A 108 -12.30 -2.36 -1.93
N PHE A 109 -12.19 -2.97 -3.12
CA PHE A 109 -11.64 -2.31 -4.31
C PHE A 109 -12.52 -1.17 -4.82
N ILE A 110 -13.85 -1.31 -4.77
CA ILE A 110 -14.81 -0.26 -5.15
C ILE A 110 -14.70 0.93 -4.19
N LYS A 111 -14.59 0.65 -2.89
CA LYS A 111 -14.36 1.66 -1.85
C LYS A 111 -13.07 2.43 -2.11
N VAL A 112 -11.96 1.73 -2.36
CA VAL A 112 -10.67 2.34 -2.72
C VAL A 112 -10.74 3.15 -4.02
N ALA A 113 -11.37 2.62 -5.07
CA ALA A 113 -11.51 3.30 -6.36
C ALA A 113 -12.35 4.59 -6.24
N HIS A 114 -13.43 4.53 -5.47
CA HIS A 114 -14.24 5.69 -5.14
C HIS A 114 -13.43 6.74 -4.37
N TYR A 115 -12.62 6.31 -3.40
CA TYR A 115 -11.69 7.22 -2.72
C TYR A 115 -10.68 7.84 -3.67
N LEU A 116 -10.01 7.06 -4.51
CA LEU A 116 -9.06 7.60 -5.50
C LEU A 116 -9.69 8.66 -6.40
N LYS A 117 -10.96 8.46 -6.78
CA LYS A 117 -11.72 9.40 -7.61
C LYS A 117 -12.09 10.70 -6.86
N ASN A 118 -12.39 10.60 -5.56
CA ASN A 118 -12.86 11.71 -4.73
C ASN A 118 -11.73 12.39 -3.94
N THR A 119 -10.57 11.75 -3.79
CA THR A 119 -9.34 12.36 -3.31
C THR A 119 -8.69 13.17 -4.43
N LYS A 120 -9.42 14.12 -5.03
CA LYS A 120 -8.76 15.28 -5.62
C LYS A 120 -8.16 16.02 -4.43
N GLY A 121 -6.86 15.82 -4.23
CA GLY A 121 -6.15 16.21 -3.02
C GLY A 121 -6.52 17.63 -2.58
N LYS A 122 -6.69 17.80 -1.26
CA LYS A 122 -6.47 19.12 -0.67
C LYS A 122 -5.03 19.45 -0.98
N ASP A 123 -4.84 20.22 -2.03
CA ASP A 123 -3.58 20.82 -2.45
C ASP A 123 -3.15 21.72 -1.29
N HIS A 124 -2.47 21.15 -0.29
CA HIS A 124 -1.85 21.91 0.78
C HIS A 124 -0.62 22.59 0.17
N ARG A 125 -0.91 23.59 -0.68
CA ARG A 125 0.10 24.48 -1.21
C ARG A 125 0.72 25.20 -0.03
N ASN A 126 1.94 24.80 0.29
CA ASN A 126 2.73 25.55 1.24
C ASN A 126 2.91 26.97 0.70
N ARG A 127 2.89 27.98 1.57
CA ARG A 127 3.08 29.39 1.17
C ARG A 127 4.36 29.55 0.35
N LEU A 128 5.41 28.79 0.72
CA LEU A 128 6.69 28.72 0.01
C LEU A 128 6.58 28.19 -1.42
N GLN A 129 5.74 27.17 -1.64
CA GLN A 129 5.53 26.59 -2.98
C GLN A 129 4.75 27.56 -3.87
N THR A 130 3.80 28.30 -3.28
CA THR A 130 3.05 29.34 -3.98
C THR A 130 3.98 30.50 -4.39
N THR A 131 4.86 30.96 -3.48
CA THR A 131 5.83 32.01 -3.80
C THR A 131 6.84 31.57 -4.87
N TYR A 132 7.30 30.32 -4.82
CA TYR A 132 8.24 29.76 -5.80
C TYR A 132 7.65 29.71 -7.21
N GLU A 133 6.43 29.18 -7.35
CA GLU A 133 5.68 29.15 -8.62
C GLU A 133 5.40 30.56 -9.16
N THR A 134 5.10 31.51 -8.27
CA THR A 134 4.86 32.91 -8.66
C THR A 134 6.15 33.55 -9.19
N ILE A 135 7.29 33.27 -8.56
CA ILE A 135 8.61 33.73 -9.01
C ILE A 135 8.93 33.11 -10.38
N LEU A 136 8.73 31.80 -10.56
CA LEU A 136 8.96 31.13 -11.85
C LEU A 136 8.12 31.73 -12.98
N ARG A 137 6.82 31.99 -12.73
CA ARG A 137 5.93 32.62 -13.73
C ARG A 137 6.29 34.06 -14.03
N LEU A 138 6.79 34.80 -13.04
CA LEU A 138 7.24 36.19 -13.20
C LEU A 138 8.48 36.28 -14.09
N PHE A 139 9.38 35.30 -13.99
CA PHE A 139 10.63 35.25 -14.75
C PHE A 139 10.54 34.52 -16.10
N ARG A 140 9.37 34.00 -16.51
CA ARG A 140 9.17 33.25 -17.77
C ARG A 140 10.34 32.30 -18.10
N LEU A 141 10.59 31.35 -17.22
CA LEU A 141 11.29 30.10 -17.54
C LEU A 141 10.27 28.98 -17.66
#